data_AF-A0A9E2KDZ3-F1
#
_entry.id   AF-A0A9E2KDZ3-F1
#
_cell.length_a   1.000
_cell.length_b   1.000
_cell.length_c   1.000
_cell.angle_alpha   90.00
_cell.angle_beta   90.00
_cell.angle_gamma   90.00
#
_symmetry.space_group_name_H-M   'P 1'
#
loop_
_entity.id
_entity.type
_entity.pdbx_description
1 polymer ?
#
loop_
_entity_poly.entity_id
_entity_poly.type
_entity_poly.pdbx_seq_one_letter_code
_entity_poly.pdbx_strand_id
1 'polypeptide(L)'
;EIHHLRLSIHPSQFNVLSSPKKDVVRRSIEEINAQTEWMKQLRGENVVIHIGGSYGDKKSALERFKVHLNYVDQNLISIENDDKTYNVEEVADLCQERYLKWVYDYHHDRCHPSIEKKAYELIRNYAPSKYHLSTGFPYCHSRPHADYIRPSDYKHFTMFLSECGIREADVIFEAKKKNKAIFHILEPCGRGYWKLEKEE
;
A
#
# COMPACT_ATOMS: atom_id res chain seq x y z
N GLU A 1 -5.34 5.48 -24.55
CA GLU A 1 -4.90 4.35 -23.71
C GLU A 1 -5.39 3.07 -24.38
N ILE A 2 -4.51 2.14 -24.73
CA ILE A 2 -4.89 0.95 -25.54
C ILE A 2 -5.14 -0.28 -24.65
N HIS A 3 -4.66 -0.27 -23.39
CA HIS A 3 -4.62 -1.46 -22.53
C HIS A 3 -5.26 -1.29 -21.14
N HIS A 4 -5.82 -0.11 -20.81
CA HIS A 4 -6.44 0.17 -19.50
C HIS A 4 -5.58 -0.27 -18.29
N LEU A 5 -4.27 -0.08 -18.39
CA LEU A 5 -3.33 -0.42 -17.32
C LEU A 5 -3.13 0.77 -16.38
N ARG A 6 -3.19 0.51 -15.08
CA ARG A 6 -2.81 1.46 -14.05
C ARG A 6 -1.35 1.24 -13.64
N LEU A 7 -0.57 2.32 -13.59
CA LEU A 7 0.83 2.28 -13.20
C LEU A 7 1.02 2.82 -11.78
N SER A 8 1.85 2.13 -11.00
CA SER A 8 2.34 2.57 -9.69
C SER A 8 3.79 2.17 -9.51
N ILE A 9 4.53 2.94 -8.71
CA ILE A 9 5.89 2.62 -8.26
C ILE A 9 5.95 2.68 -6.74
N HIS A 10 6.79 1.85 -6.14
CA HIS A 10 7.05 1.85 -4.71
C HIS A 10 8.55 2.02 -4.47
N PRO A 11 9.03 3.24 -4.17
CA PRO A 11 10.42 3.46 -3.79
C PRO A 11 10.85 2.54 -2.65
N SER A 12 12.14 2.18 -2.62
CA SER A 12 12.70 1.31 -1.59
C SER A 12 12.54 1.88 -0.17
N GLN A 13 12.68 1.00 0.84
CA GLN A 13 12.63 1.35 2.26
C GLN A 13 13.69 2.37 2.73
N PHE A 14 14.66 2.73 1.88
CA PHE A 14 15.66 3.75 2.19
C PHE A 14 15.14 5.18 2.01
N ASN A 15 13.98 5.35 1.38
CA ASN A 15 13.31 6.64 1.20
C ASN A 15 12.43 6.95 2.41
N VAL A 16 12.97 7.72 3.36
CA VAL A 16 12.35 7.93 4.67
C VAL A 16 12.25 9.41 5.00
N LEU A 17 11.08 10.00 4.73
CA LEU A 17 10.80 11.40 5.01
C LEU A 17 10.69 11.71 6.52
N SER A 18 10.42 10.72 7.39
CA SER A 18 10.37 10.90 8.85
C SER A 18 11.75 10.89 9.54
N SER A 19 12.83 10.68 8.79
CA SER A 19 14.19 10.51 9.33
C SER A 19 14.69 11.76 10.08
N PRO A 20 15.37 11.61 11.24
CA PRO A 20 16.03 12.72 11.92
C PRO A 20 17.33 13.15 11.21
N LYS A 21 17.85 12.33 10.29
CA LYS A 21 19.09 12.62 9.56
C LYS A 21 18.79 13.42 8.30
N LYS A 22 19.23 14.68 8.27
CA LYS A 22 18.99 15.61 7.14
C LYS A 22 19.42 15.04 5.78
N ASP A 23 20.55 14.34 5.71
CA ASP A 23 21.02 13.72 4.46
C ASP A 23 20.11 12.59 3.96
N VAL A 24 19.50 11.82 4.87
CA VAL A 24 18.53 10.78 4.49
C VAL A 24 17.28 11.44 3.91
N VAL A 25 16.77 12.47 4.58
CA VAL A 25 15.60 13.22 4.12
C VAL A 25 15.86 13.83 2.74
N ARG A 26 16.99 14.52 2.55
CA ARG A 26 17.36 15.15 1.27
C ARG A 26 17.37 14.12 0.13
N ARG A 27 18.05 12.99 0.32
CA ARG A 27 18.12 11.91 -0.69
C ARG A 27 16.75 11.29 -0.96
N SER A 28 15.91 11.15 0.08
CA SER A 28 14.55 10.62 -0.06
C SER A 28 13.68 11.55 -0.90
N ILE A 29 13.78 12.87 -0.67
CA ILE A 29 13.07 13.88 -1.47
C ILE A 29 13.54 13.84 -2.92
N GLU A 30 14.86 13.77 -3.16
CA GLU A 30 15.43 13.67 -4.52
C GLU A 30 14.90 12.44 -5.27
N GLU A 31 14.91 11.27 -4.64
CA GLU A 31 14.42 10.02 -5.23
C GLU A 31 12.90 10.03 -5.46
N ILE A 32 12.11 10.45 -4.48
CA ILE A 32 10.65 10.53 -4.61
C ILE A 32 10.26 11.51 -5.73
N ASN A 33 10.96 12.66 -5.83
CA ASN A 33 10.69 13.63 -6.89
C ASN A 33 11.11 13.10 -8.27
N ALA A 34 12.22 12.39 -8.39
CA ALA A 34 12.59 11.72 -9.63
C ALA A 34 11.53 10.70 -10.07
N GLN A 35 11.03 9.87 -9.14
CA GLN A 35 10.02 8.87 -9.44
C GLN A 35 8.66 9.48 -9.76
N THR A 36 8.23 10.53 -9.06
CA THR A 36 6.98 11.25 -9.41
C THR A 36 7.08 11.88 -10.80
N GLU A 37 8.24 12.40 -11.19
CA GLU A 37 8.46 12.91 -12.55
C GLU A 37 8.36 11.79 -13.61
N TRP A 38 8.95 10.62 -13.36
CA TRP A 38 8.75 9.46 -14.24
C TRP A 38 7.27 9.06 -14.35
N MET A 39 6.56 9.06 -13.23
CA MET A 39 5.14 8.73 -13.19
C MET A 39 4.30 9.73 -13.98
N LYS A 40 4.61 11.04 -13.95
CA LYS A 40 3.95 12.04 -14.81
C LYS A 40 4.11 11.72 -16.29
N GLN A 41 5.34 11.43 -16.71
CA GLN A 41 5.64 11.14 -18.12
C GLN A 41 4.96 9.84 -18.59
N LEU A 42 4.87 8.85 -17.70
CA LEU A 42 4.19 7.58 -17.95
C LEU A 42 2.68 7.64 -17.72
N ARG A 43 2.14 8.79 -17.29
CA ARG A 43 0.74 8.96 -16.86
C ARG A 43 0.31 7.95 -15.80
N GLY A 44 1.24 7.58 -14.94
CA GLY A 44 0.95 6.75 -13.78
C GLY A 44 0.38 7.56 -12.63
N GLU A 45 -0.21 6.86 -11.67
CA GLU A 45 -1.05 7.51 -10.66
C GLU A 45 -0.46 7.51 -9.26
N ASN A 46 0.41 6.55 -8.91
CA ASN A 46 0.83 6.39 -7.52
C ASN A 46 2.34 6.15 -7.35
N VAL A 47 2.95 6.94 -6.47
CA VAL A 47 4.25 6.68 -5.84
C VAL A 47 3.99 6.30 -4.39
N VAL A 48 4.02 5.00 -4.10
CA VAL A 48 3.64 4.45 -2.79
C VAL A 48 4.83 4.53 -1.83
N ILE A 49 4.64 5.17 -0.67
CA ILE A 49 5.67 5.28 0.36
C ILE A 49 5.10 4.93 1.73
N HIS A 50 5.95 4.45 2.63
CA HIS A 50 5.63 4.38 4.05
C HIS A 50 6.03 5.68 4.76
N ILE A 51 5.45 5.93 5.93
CA ILE A 51 5.85 7.06 6.78
C ILE A 51 7.30 6.87 7.28
N GLY A 52 7.70 5.63 7.58
CA GLY A 52 9.04 5.28 8.02
C GLY A 52 9.11 4.85 9.49
N GLY A 53 10.25 5.08 10.14
CA GLY A 53 10.46 4.65 11.53
C GLY A 53 9.99 5.68 12.57
N SER A 54 9.72 5.23 13.79
CA SER A 54 9.38 6.11 14.92
C SER A 54 10.60 6.84 15.51
N TYR A 55 11.80 6.30 15.34
CA TYR A 55 13.05 6.86 15.90
C TYR A 55 12.97 7.15 17.42
N GLY A 56 12.24 6.33 18.16
CA GLY A 56 12.04 6.48 19.62
C GLY A 56 10.93 7.47 20.01
N ASP A 57 10.47 8.32 19.08
CA ASP A 57 9.34 9.24 19.29
C ASP A 57 8.51 9.35 18.01
N LYS A 58 7.45 8.55 17.99
CA LYS A 58 6.53 8.43 16.85
C LYS A 58 5.83 9.75 16.51
N LYS A 59 5.50 10.56 17.52
CA LYS A 59 4.84 11.86 17.32
C LYS A 59 5.79 12.82 16.62
N SER A 60 7.02 12.95 17.13
CA SER A 60 8.04 13.79 16.49
C SER A 60 8.41 13.30 15.08
N ALA A 61 8.41 11.99 14.84
CA ALA A 61 8.65 11.41 13.51
C ALA A 61 7.53 11.75 12.51
N LEU A 62 6.27 11.68 12.95
CA LEU A 62 5.12 12.06 12.13
C LEU A 62 5.12 13.56 11.81
N GLU A 63 5.46 14.43 12.77
CA GLU A 63 5.57 15.86 12.51
C GLU A 63 6.67 16.19 11.49
N ARG A 64 7.83 15.53 11.58
CA ARG A 64 8.88 15.65 10.54
C ARG A 64 8.37 15.20 9.18
N PHE A 65 7.68 14.06 9.12
CA PHE A 65 7.07 13.57 7.89
C PHE A 65 6.13 14.61 7.28
N LYS A 66 5.19 15.16 8.07
CA LYS A 66 4.25 16.20 7.66
C LYS A 66 4.95 17.44 7.10
N VAL A 67 6.03 17.89 7.74
CA VAL A 67 6.83 19.02 7.24
C VAL A 67 7.48 18.68 5.90
N HIS A 68 8.06 17.49 5.77
CA HIS A 68 8.80 17.10 4.56
C HIS A 68 7.90 16.76 3.37
N LEU A 69 6.62 16.44 3.59
CA LEU A 69 5.62 16.28 2.52
C LEU A 69 5.52 17.51 1.61
N ASN A 70 5.79 18.71 2.12
CA ASN A 70 5.74 19.95 1.34
C ASN A 70 6.84 20.04 0.26
N TYR A 71 7.80 19.13 0.26
CA TYR A 71 8.90 19.09 -0.71
C TYR A 71 8.75 17.97 -1.75
N VAL A 72 7.64 17.24 -1.73
CA VAL A 72 7.32 16.19 -2.70
C VAL A 72 5.97 16.43 -3.37
N ASP A 73 5.75 15.84 -4.55
CA ASP A 73 4.48 15.98 -5.26
C ASP A 73 3.35 15.19 -4.59
N GLN A 74 2.60 15.89 -3.74
CA GLN A 74 1.48 15.32 -2.97
C GLN A 74 0.35 14.76 -3.84
N ASN A 75 0.22 15.15 -5.11
CA ASN A 75 -0.82 14.63 -6.00
C ASN A 75 -0.52 13.20 -6.49
N LEU A 76 0.75 12.80 -6.51
CA LEU A 76 1.19 11.50 -7.00
C LEU A 76 1.60 10.54 -5.90
N ILE A 77 1.94 11.02 -4.70
CA ILE A 77 2.25 10.10 -3.60
C ILE A 77 1.00 9.39 -3.08
N SER A 78 1.20 8.20 -2.52
CA SER A 78 0.21 7.50 -1.69
C SER A 78 0.90 6.92 -0.48
N ILE A 79 0.27 7.02 0.69
CA ILE A 79 0.86 6.53 1.95
C ILE A 79 0.30 5.16 2.28
N GLU A 80 1.17 4.21 2.63
CA GLU A 80 0.79 2.83 2.96
C GLU A 80 0.98 2.52 4.45
N ASN A 81 0.00 1.84 5.07
CA ASN A 81 0.13 1.29 6.43
C ASN A 81 1.19 0.19 6.48
N ASP A 82 1.89 0.08 7.60
CA ASP A 82 3.03 -0.83 7.74
C ASP A 82 2.87 -1.83 8.91
N ASP A 83 3.73 -2.85 8.90
CA ASP A 83 3.69 -4.03 9.78
C ASP A 83 4.29 -3.83 11.19
N LYS A 84 4.69 -2.59 11.55
CA LYS A 84 5.49 -2.30 12.75
C LYS A 84 5.17 -0.97 13.44
N THR A 85 5.11 0.10 12.68
CA THR A 85 5.25 1.48 13.15
C THR A 85 3.94 2.21 12.99
N TYR A 86 3.43 2.38 11.76
CA TYR A 86 2.23 3.17 11.49
C TYR A 86 1.11 2.26 10.99
N ASN A 87 0.04 2.13 11.77
CA ASN A 87 -1.09 1.28 11.44
C ASN A 87 -2.05 1.99 10.47
N VAL A 88 -3.17 1.33 10.16
CA VAL A 88 -4.21 1.82 9.25
C VAL A 88 -4.84 3.11 9.75
N GLU A 89 -5.13 3.21 11.06
CA GLU A 89 -5.76 4.40 11.63
C GLU A 89 -4.91 5.64 11.39
N GLU A 90 -3.63 5.56 11.75
CA GLU A 90 -2.73 6.70 11.68
C GLU A 90 -2.46 7.14 10.24
N VAL A 91 -2.37 6.17 9.31
CA VAL A 91 -2.19 6.47 7.89
C VAL A 91 -3.46 7.07 7.29
N ALA A 92 -4.63 6.48 7.56
CA ALA A 92 -5.90 6.98 7.03
C ALA A 92 -6.23 8.37 7.58
N ASP A 93 -6.05 8.60 8.89
CA ASP A 93 -6.29 9.90 9.53
C ASP A 93 -5.36 10.98 8.96
N LEU A 94 -4.06 10.68 8.81
CA LEU A 94 -3.10 11.58 8.17
C LEU A 94 -3.52 11.92 6.73
N CYS A 95 -3.91 10.91 5.97
CA CYS A 95 -4.26 11.08 4.56
C CYS A 95 -5.57 11.86 4.41
N GLN A 96 -6.54 11.63 5.29
CA GLN A 96 -7.77 12.40 5.32
C GLN A 96 -7.51 13.87 5.73
N GLU A 97 -6.69 14.12 6.76
CA GLU A 97 -6.29 15.47 7.21
C GLU A 97 -5.62 16.27 6.08
N ARG A 98 -4.80 15.59 5.27
CA ARG A 98 -3.94 16.20 4.25
C ARG A 98 -4.47 16.05 2.83
N TYR A 99 -5.64 15.43 2.65
CA TYR A 99 -6.24 15.10 1.35
C TYR A 99 -5.30 14.31 0.43
N LEU A 100 -4.55 13.36 1.00
CA LEU A 100 -3.61 12.50 0.29
C LEU A 100 -4.25 11.16 -0.06
N LYS A 101 -3.83 10.56 -1.17
CA LYS A 101 -4.13 9.16 -1.44
C LYS A 101 -3.44 8.25 -0.43
N TRP A 102 -4.04 7.10 -0.21
CA TRP A 102 -3.44 6.05 0.60
C TRP A 102 -3.63 4.68 -0.04
N VAL A 103 -2.79 3.75 0.41
CA VAL A 103 -2.82 2.33 0.06
C VAL A 103 -3.12 1.54 1.31
N TYR A 104 -4.09 0.64 1.23
CA TYR A 104 -4.35 -0.31 2.30
C TYR A 104 -3.63 -1.63 2.00
N ASP A 105 -2.64 -1.98 2.82
CA ASP A 105 -2.04 -3.30 2.82
C ASP A 105 -2.71 -4.18 3.88
N TYR A 106 -3.43 -5.19 3.41
CA TYR A 106 -4.17 -6.12 4.25
C TYR A 106 -3.25 -7.03 5.07
N HIS A 107 -2.07 -7.36 4.58
CA HIS A 107 -1.12 -8.19 5.32
C HIS A 107 -0.43 -7.40 6.44
N HIS A 108 -0.03 -6.16 6.18
CA HIS A 108 0.51 -5.26 7.19
C HIS A 108 -0.50 -5.04 8.31
N ASP A 109 -1.77 -4.82 8.00
CA ASP A 109 -2.83 -4.74 9.00
C ASP A 109 -2.94 -6.06 9.80
N ARG A 110 -2.88 -7.23 9.18
CA ARG A 110 -2.81 -8.50 9.95
C ARG A 110 -1.57 -8.60 10.87
N CYS A 111 -0.45 -7.99 10.51
CA CYS A 111 0.78 -7.98 11.32
C CYS A 111 0.79 -6.91 12.41
N HIS A 112 0.08 -5.80 12.17
CA HIS A 112 -0.03 -4.64 13.04
C HIS A 112 -1.51 -4.19 13.05
N PRO A 113 -2.37 -4.94 13.77
CA PRO A 113 -3.80 -4.86 13.60
C PRO A 113 -4.39 -3.55 14.04
N SER A 114 -5.28 -3.05 13.20
CA SER A 114 -6.28 -2.05 13.54
C SER A 114 -7.12 -2.48 14.74
N ILE A 115 -7.62 -1.51 15.48
CA ILE A 115 -8.48 -1.76 16.64
C ILE A 115 -9.87 -2.16 16.15
N GLU A 116 -10.31 -3.37 16.55
CA GLU A 116 -11.66 -3.88 16.25
C GLU A 116 -12.04 -3.80 14.76
N LYS A 117 -13.04 -2.96 14.41
CA LYS A 117 -13.54 -2.76 13.05
C LYS A 117 -13.08 -1.44 12.42
N LYS A 118 -12.08 -0.77 13.00
CA LYS A 118 -11.69 0.59 12.59
C LYS A 118 -11.26 0.67 11.13
N ALA A 119 -10.55 -0.33 10.62
CA ALA A 119 -10.22 -0.44 9.20
C ALA A 119 -11.47 -0.43 8.29
N TYR A 120 -12.54 -1.14 8.66
CA TYR A 120 -13.78 -1.16 7.89
C TYR A 120 -14.43 0.22 7.82
N GLU A 121 -14.47 0.93 8.94
CA GLU A 121 -15.05 2.28 9.02
C GLU A 121 -14.24 3.28 8.19
N LEU A 122 -12.92 3.26 8.32
CA LEU A 122 -12.01 4.15 7.61
C LEU A 122 -12.10 3.93 6.09
N ILE A 123 -12.08 2.67 5.63
CA ILE A 123 -12.19 2.35 4.20
C ILE A 123 -13.55 2.76 3.63
N ARG A 124 -14.64 2.62 4.39
CA ARG A 124 -15.97 3.08 3.95
C ARG A 124 -16.04 4.61 3.80
N ASN A 125 -15.41 5.35 4.70
CA ASN A 125 -15.49 6.81 4.76
C ASN A 125 -14.48 7.51 3.84
N TYR A 126 -13.28 6.94 3.70
CA TYR A 126 -12.18 7.47 2.90
C TYR A 126 -11.47 6.32 2.19
N ALA A 127 -12.07 5.83 1.10
CA ALA A 127 -11.59 4.63 0.41
C ALA A 127 -10.13 4.76 -0.06
N PRO A 128 -9.29 3.73 0.17
CA PRO A 128 -7.94 3.66 -0.40
C PRO A 128 -7.98 3.79 -1.92
N SER A 129 -6.97 4.47 -2.46
CA SER A 129 -6.81 4.60 -3.90
C SER A 129 -6.38 3.28 -4.55
N LYS A 130 -5.79 2.35 -3.78
CA LYS A 130 -5.18 1.09 -4.21
C LYS A 130 -5.03 0.17 -2.99
N TYR A 131 -4.92 -1.13 -3.22
CA TYR A 131 -4.77 -2.14 -2.17
C TYR A 131 -3.58 -3.06 -2.43
N HIS A 132 -2.97 -3.57 -1.37
CA HIS A 132 -1.94 -4.61 -1.43
C HIS A 132 -2.42 -5.87 -0.72
N LEU A 133 -2.09 -7.03 -1.30
CA LEU A 133 -2.35 -8.35 -0.72
C LEU A 133 -1.09 -9.20 -0.73
N SER A 134 -0.77 -9.73 0.45
CA SER A 134 0.33 -10.66 0.68
C SER A 134 -0.10 -11.80 1.60
N THR A 135 0.62 -12.92 1.53
CA THR A 135 0.53 -14.03 2.48
C THR A 135 1.78 -14.06 3.35
N GLY A 136 1.60 -14.13 4.67
CA GLY A 136 2.71 -14.26 5.61
C GLY A 136 3.33 -15.66 5.63
N PHE A 137 4.64 -15.72 5.90
CA PHE A 137 5.39 -16.98 6.03
C PHE A 137 6.29 -17.01 7.29
N PRO A 138 6.29 -18.10 8.08
CA PRO A 138 5.54 -19.35 7.87
C PRO A 138 4.06 -19.29 8.26
N TYR A 139 3.65 -18.29 9.05
CA TYR A 139 2.27 -18.09 9.51
C TYR A 139 1.64 -16.84 8.87
N CYS A 140 0.30 -16.77 8.85
CA CYS A 140 -0.44 -15.66 8.20
C CYS A 140 -0.13 -14.25 8.75
N HIS A 141 0.30 -14.14 10.02
CA HIS A 141 0.73 -12.91 10.68
C HIS A 141 2.25 -12.71 10.68
N SER A 142 3.00 -13.57 10.00
CA SER A 142 4.45 -13.41 9.85
C SER A 142 4.75 -12.39 8.77
N ARG A 143 5.57 -11.39 9.10
CA ARG A 143 5.93 -10.28 8.21
C ARG A 143 6.55 -10.68 6.86
N PRO A 144 7.39 -11.72 6.74
CA PRO A 144 7.96 -12.08 5.45
C PRO A 144 6.89 -12.60 4.49
N HIS A 145 6.88 -12.09 3.26
CA HIS A 145 5.95 -12.57 2.25
C HIS A 145 6.31 -14.00 1.81
N ALA A 146 5.28 -14.79 1.58
CA ALA A 146 5.37 -16.12 1.00
C ALA A 146 5.71 -16.08 -0.49
N ASP A 147 5.98 -17.26 -1.03
CA ASP A 147 6.20 -17.43 -2.47
C ASP A 147 4.93 -17.21 -3.29
N TYR A 148 3.79 -17.62 -2.73
CA TYR A 148 2.46 -17.65 -3.35
C TYR A 148 1.43 -17.02 -2.43
N ILE A 149 0.38 -16.42 -3.00
CA ILE A 149 -0.79 -15.98 -2.24
C ILE A 149 -1.61 -17.22 -1.84
N ARG A 150 -2.08 -17.33 -0.60
CA ARG A 150 -2.97 -18.44 -0.21
C ARG A 150 -4.40 -18.17 -0.69
N PRO A 151 -5.13 -19.18 -1.22
CA PRO A 151 -6.54 -19.03 -1.58
C PRO A 151 -7.40 -18.47 -0.43
N SER A 152 -7.13 -18.87 0.80
CA SER A 152 -7.82 -18.36 1.99
C SER A 152 -7.58 -16.86 2.22
N ASP A 153 -6.36 -16.38 2.02
CA ASP A 153 -6.03 -14.96 2.23
C ASP A 153 -6.71 -14.09 1.16
N TYR A 154 -6.75 -14.56 -0.09
CA TYR A 154 -7.52 -13.92 -1.17
C TYR A 154 -9.02 -13.89 -0.85
N LYS A 155 -9.59 -15.01 -0.41
CA LYS A 155 -11.01 -15.12 -0.05
C LYS A 155 -11.38 -14.17 1.09
N HIS A 156 -10.61 -14.17 2.18
CA HIS A 156 -10.87 -13.27 3.30
C HIS A 156 -10.70 -11.80 2.93
N PHE A 157 -9.68 -11.46 2.12
CA PHE A 157 -9.48 -10.10 1.64
C PHE A 157 -10.64 -9.61 0.76
N THR A 158 -11.11 -10.42 -0.18
CA THR A 158 -12.23 -10.05 -1.06
C THR A 158 -13.56 -9.93 -0.30
N MET A 159 -13.80 -10.79 0.71
CA MET A 159 -14.92 -10.66 1.62
C MET A 159 -14.84 -9.34 2.42
N PHE A 160 -13.67 -9.04 2.97
CA PHE A 160 -13.41 -7.79 3.69
C PHE A 160 -13.71 -6.56 2.83
N LEU A 161 -13.23 -6.51 1.59
CA LEU A 161 -13.53 -5.42 0.65
C LEU A 161 -15.04 -5.30 0.39
N SER A 162 -15.73 -6.42 0.15
CA SER A 162 -17.18 -6.42 -0.07
C SER A 162 -17.94 -5.90 1.16
N GLU A 163 -17.52 -6.25 2.37
CA GLU A 163 -18.10 -5.73 3.62
C GLU A 163 -17.81 -4.23 3.82
N CYS A 164 -16.71 -3.72 3.27
CA CYS A 164 -16.42 -2.29 3.19
C CYS A 164 -17.21 -1.58 2.07
N GLY A 165 -18.03 -2.29 1.30
CA GLY A 165 -18.79 -1.73 0.18
C GLY A 165 -17.97 -1.53 -1.10
N ILE A 166 -16.74 -2.04 -1.14
CA ILE A 166 -15.85 -1.95 -2.31
C ILE A 166 -16.21 -3.05 -3.30
N ARG A 167 -16.63 -2.65 -4.51
CA ARG A 167 -17.02 -3.56 -5.60
C ARG A 167 -15.93 -3.74 -6.65
N GLU A 168 -15.08 -2.73 -6.82
CA GLU A 168 -13.96 -2.71 -7.75
C GLU A 168 -12.72 -2.18 -7.02
N ALA A 169 -11.58 -2.83 -7.21
CA ALA A 169 -10.34 -2.48 -6.53
C ALA A 169 -9.13 -2.85 -7.40
N ASP A 170 -8.15 -1.94 -7.46
CA ASP A 170 -6.83 -2.26 -7.99
C ASP A 170 -5.97 -2.86 -6.88
N VAL A 171 -5.56 -4.11 -7.07
CA VAL A 171 -4.82 -4.90 -6.06
C VAL A 171 -3.46 -5.28 -6.61
N ILE A 172 -2.40 -4.96 -5.86
CA ILE A 172 -1.07 -5.53 -6.11
C ILE A 172 -0.88 -6.76 -5.21
N PHE A 173 -0.50 -7.87 -5.82
CA PHE A 173 -0.10 -9.08 -5.09
C PHE A 173 1.40 -9.05 -4.82
N GLU A 174 1.79 -8.91 -3.56
CA GLU A 174 3.20 -8.86 -3.18
C GLU A 174 3.70 -10.22 -2.69
N ALA A 175 4.11 -11.05 -3.64
CA ALA A 175 4.66 -12.37 -3.37
C ALA A 175 5.97 -12.60 -4.12
N LYS A 176 6.84 -13.49 -3.61
CA LYS A 176 8.18 -13.69 -4.18
C LYS A 176 8.16 -14.24 -5.61
N LYS A 177 7.14 -15.02 -5.98
CA LYS A 177 7.00 -15.59 -7.34
C LYS A 177 6.30 -14.64 -8.34
N LYS A 178 5.99 -13.40 -7.95
CA LYS A 178 5.44 -12.35 -8.83
C LYS A 178 4.17 -12.81 -9.56
N ASN A 179 4.10 -12.69 -10.89
CA ASN A 179 2.93 -13.09 -11.67
C ASN A 179 2.55 -14.56 -11.50
N LYS A 180 3.49 -15.45 -11.16
CA LYS A 180 3.20 -16.86 -10.90
C LYS A 180 2.51 -17.11 -9.56
N ALA A 181 2.50 -16.12 -8.67
CA ALA A 181 2.00 -16.26 -7.31
C ALA A 181 0.47 -16.37 -7.19
N ILE A 182 -0.26 -16.19 -8.28
CA ILE A 182 -1.74 -16.12 -8.31
C ILE A 182 -2.39 -17.10 -9.28
N PHE A 183 -1.62 -17.85 -10.08
CA PHE A 183 -2.19 -18.76 -11.10
C PHE A 183 -3.00 -19.92 -10.55
N HIS A 184 -2.85 -20.24 -9.26
CA HIS A 184 -3.66 -21.26 -8.56
C HIS A 184 -4.90 -20.67 -7.87
N ILE A 185 -5.20 -19.40 -8.11
CA ILE A 185 -6.38 -18.68 -7.58
C ILE A 185 -7.15 -18.03 -8.73
N LEU A 186 -6.42 -17.45 -9.67
CA LEU A 186 -6.95 -16.61 -10.73
C LEU A 186 -6.52 -17.13 -12.10
N GLU A 187 -7.47 -17.15 -13.02
CA GLU A 187 -7.20 -17.38 -14.43
C GLU A 187 -7.02 -16.04 -15.16
N PRO A 188 -6.00 -15.90 -16.02
CA PRO A 188 -5.84 -14.72 -16.84
C PRO A 188 -6.97 -14.62 -17.87
N CYS A 189 -7.61 -13.46 -17.92
CA CYS A 189 -8.50 -13.05 -19.00
C CYS A 189 -7.73 -12.20 -20.01
N GLY A 190 -8.21 -12.11 -21.25
CA GLY A 190 -7.64 -11.19 -22.23
C GLY A 190 -7.62 -9.75 -21.72
N ARG A 191 -6.66 -8.94 -22.19
CA ARG A 191 -6.46 -7.51 -21.83
C ARG A 191 -6.00 -7.23 -20.40
N GLY A 192 -5.36 -8.19 -19.73
CA GLY A 192 -4.72 -7.97 -18.42
C GLY A 192 -5.66 -8.10 -17.22
N TYR A 193 -6.90 -8.50 -17.44
CA TYR A 193 -7.86 -8.82 -16.38
C TYR A 193 -7.66 -10.24 -15.87
N TRP A 194 -8.14 -10.51 -14.65
CA TRP A 194 -8.09 -11.82 -14.02
C TRP A 194 -9.45 -12.13 -13.42
N LYS A 195 -9.88 -13.38 -13.52
CA LYS A 195 -11.12 -13.87 -12.89
C LYS A 195 -10.78 -14.97 -11.89
N LEU A 196 -11.65 -15.14 -10.90
CA LEU A 196 -11.62 -16.31 -10.02
C LEU A 196 -11.68 -17.58 -10.86
N GLU A 197 -10.72 -18.48 -10.64
CA GLU A 197 -10.85 -19.86 -11.07
C GLU A 197 -12.11 -20.41 -10.41
N LYS A 198 -12.99 -21.06 -11.19
CA LYS A 198 -14.24 -21.58 -10.62
C LYS A 198 -13.86 -22.59 -9.55
N GLU A 199 -14.30 -22.37 -8.30
CA GLU A 199 -14.32 -23.45 -7.31
C GLU A 199 -15.17 -24.58 -7.94
N GLU A 200 -14.57 -25.75 -8.19
CA GLU A 200 -15.29 -26.96 -8.62
C GLU A 200 -16.34 -27.38 -7.58
#